data_AF-A0A920R3X6-F1
#
_entry.id   AF-A0A920R3X6-F1
#
_cell.length_a   1.000
_cell.length_b   1.000
_cell.length_c   1.000
_cell.angle_alpha   90.00
_cell.angle_beta   90.00
_cell.angle_gamma   90.00
#
_symmetry.space_group_name_H-M   'P 1'
#
loop_
_entity.id
_entity.type
_entity.pdbx_description
1 polymer ?
#
loop_
_entity_poly.entity_id
_entity_poly.type
_entity_poly.pdbx_seq_one_letter_code
_entity_poly.pdbx_strand_id
1 'polypeptide(L)'
;MMLEEYIGNLEGDIPASALLFSCLGRGQYLYGSPDHDTKMFTDMVADIPIAGFFSNGEIGPIGDQTFLHGYSASFALFKQISKVET
;
A
#
# COMPACT_ATOMS: atom_id res chain seq x y z
N MET A 1 9.02 9.12 -1.48
CA MET A 1 8.51 8.92 -2.85
C MET A 1 7.00 9.02 -2.78
N MET A 2 6.39 9.88 -3.61
CA MET A 2 4.94 10.00 -3.65
C MET A 2 4.35 8.81 -4.42
N LEU A 3 3.21 8.28 -3.96
CA LEU A 3 2.56 7.13 -4.59
C LEU A 3 2.27 7.37 -6.08
N GLU A 4 1.87 8.59 -6.43
CA GLU A 4 1.62 9.01 -7.82
C GLU A 4 2.86 8.88 -8.71
N GLU A 5 4.03 9.27 -8.20
CA GLU A 5 5.31 9.16 -8.91
C GLU A 5 5.70 7.69 -9.10
N TYR A 6 5.49 6.86 -8.08
CA TYR A 6 5.73 5.42 -8.20
C TYR A 6 4.81 4.78 -9.25
N ILE A 7 3.50 5.08 -9.22
CA ILE A 7 2.52 4.55 -10.18
C ILE A 7 2.85 5.01 -11.60
N GLY A 8 3.23 6.28 -11.78
CA GLY A 8 3.64 6.82 -13.08
C GLY A 8 4.84 6.10 -13.69
N ASN A 9 5.70 5.51 -12.85
CA ASN A 9 6.87 4.75 -13.27
C ASN A 9 6.61 3.26 -13.49
N LEU A 10 5.39 2.75 -13.31
CA LEU A 10 5.09 1.32 -13.50
C LEU A 10 5.15 0.86 -14.97
N GLU A 11 5.44 1.72 -15.96
CA GLU A 11 5.55 1.41 -17.40
C GLU A 11 4.36 0.58 -17.98
N GLY A 12 3.19 0.60 -17.32
CA GLY A 12 2.03 -0.21 -17.69
C GLY A 12 2.02 -1.64 -17.14
N ASP A 13 3.01 -2.02 -16.31
CA ASP A 13 3.06 -3.29 -15.59
C ASP A 13 2.17 -3.19 -14.33
N ILE A 14 0.88 -3.45 -14.52
CA ILE A 14 -0.10 -3.47 -13.44
C ILE A 14 0.32 -4.57 -12.44
N PRO A 15 0.45 -4.27 -11.13
CA PRO A 15 0.77 -5.29 -10.15
C PRO A 15 -0.27 -6.41 -10.19
N ALA A 16 0.14 -7.66 -10.07
CA ALA A 16 -0.75 -8.81 -10.05
C ALA A 16 -1.49 -8.98 -8.72
N SER A 17 -0.86 -8.54 -7.62
CA SER A 17 -1.46 -8.54 -6.28
C SER A 17 -0.75 -7.55 -5.35
N ALA A 18 -1.37 -7.30 -4.20
CA ALA A 18 -0.79 -6.45 -3.16
C ALA A 18 -0.98 -7.02 -1.75
N LEU A 19 -0.07 -6.64 -0.84
CA LEU A 19 -0.30 -6.66 0.59
C LEU A 19 -0.51 -5.23 1.10
N LEU A 20 -1.54 -5.04 1.92
CA LEU A 20 -1.85 -3.78 2.58
C LEU A 20 -1.81 -3.95 4.10
N PHE A 21 -0.99 -3.14 4.77
CA PHE A 21 -0.92 -3.08 6.22
C PHE A 21 -1.42 -1.71 6.68
N SER A 22 -2.56 -1.67 7.35
CA SER A 22 -3.19 -0.41 7.78
C SER A 22 -3.17 -0.28 9.30
N CYS A 23 -2.74 0.88 9.80
CA CYS A 23 -2.77 1.17 11.23
C CYS A 23 -4.23 1.23 11.74
N LEU A 24 -4.49 0.67 12.92
CA LEU A 24 -5.80 0.70 13.60
C LEU A 24 -6.32 2.12 13.86
N GLY A 25 -5.45 3.12 13.87
CA GLY A 25 -5.84 4.53 13.95
C GLY A 25 -6.51 5.08 12.68
N ARG A 26 -6.47 4.34 11.55
CA ARG A 26 -7.08 4.71 10.27
C ARG A 26 -8.50 4.16 10.14
N GLY A 27 -9.08 4.27 8.94
CA GLY A 27 -10.41 3.74 8.62
C GLY A 27 -11.54 4.66 9.08
N GLN A 28 -12.68 4.07 9.47
CA GLN A 28 -13.94 4.80 9.69
C GLN A 28 -13.82 5.95 10.70
N TYR A 29 -13.07 5.79 11.77
CA TYR A 29 -12.95 6.84 12.79
C TYR A 29 -12.10 8.03 12.35
N LEU A 30 -11.14 7.81 11.43
CA LEU A 30 -10.30 8.87 10.88
C LEU A 30 -10.92 9.52 9.65
N TYR A 31 -11.50 8.70 8.75
CA TYR A 31 -11.97 9.14 7.42
C TYR A 31 -13.49 9.24 7.29
N GLY A 32 -14.24 8.92 8.35
CA GLY A 32 -15.71 8.91 8.32
C GLY A 32 -16.32 7.80 7.44
N SER A 33 -15.51 6.89 6.88
CA SER A 33 -15.95 5.81 6.01
C SER A 33 -15.11 4.54 6.16
N PRO A 34 -15.71 3.34 6.05
CA PRO A 34 -14.97 2.09 6.05
C PRO A 34 -14.20 1.91 4.74
N ASP A 35 -13.19 1.04 4.79
CA ASP A 35 -12.43 0.57 3.62
C ASP A 35 -11.69 1.68 2.86
N HIS A 36 -11.33 2.78 3.55
CA HIS A 36 -10.68 3.93 2.92
C HIS A 36 -9.40 3.54 2.17
N ASP A 37 -8.51 2.78 2.83
CA ASP A 37 -7.19 2.46 2.27
C ASP A 37 -7.28 1.49 1.07
N THR A 38 -8.21 0.53 1.10
CA THR A 38 -8.43 -0.40 -0.03
C THR A 38 -9.13 0.28 -1.19
N LYS A 39 -10.09 1.18 -0.94
CA LYS A 39 -10.72 2.01 -2.00
C LYS A 39 -9.70 2.93 -2.64
N MET A 40 -8.94 3.66 -1.83
CA MET A 40 -7.86 4.54 -2.30
C MET A 40 -6.85 3.77 -3.16
N PHE A 41 -6.45 2.57 -2.73
CA PHE A 41 -5.58 1.70 -3.51
C PHE A 41 -6.21 1.31 -4.85
N THR A 42 -7.47 0.90 -4.84
CA THR A 42 -8.20 0.49 -6.05
C THR A 42 -8.29 1.64 -7.05
N ASP A 43 -8.59 2.85 -6.58
CA ASP A 43 -8.77 4.04 -7.40
C ASP A 43 -7.46 4.55 -8.02
N MET A 44 -6.33 4.42 -7.31
CA MET A 44 -5.04 4.94 -7.78
C MET A 44 -4.14 3.90 -8.43
N VAL A 45 -4.12 2.67 -7.92
CA VAL A 45 -3.18 1.64 -8.34
C VAL A 45 -3.85 0.68 -9.32
N ALA A 46 -4.73 -0.19 -8.84
CA ALA A 46 -5.50 -1.14 -9.65
C ALA A 46 -6.53 -1.91 -8.80
N ASP A 47 -7.58 -2.42 -9.45
CA ASP A 47 -8.51 -3.39 -8.88
C ASP A 47 -7.93 -4.81 -8.99
N ILE A 48 -7.15 -5.20 -7.97
CA ILE A 48 -6.42 -6.48 -7.90
C ILE A 48 -6.58 -7.13 -6.52
N PRO A 49 -6.29 -8.43 -6.37
CA PRO A 49 -6.35 -9.08 -5.07
C PRO A 49 -5.44 -8.41 -4.03
N ILE A 50 -6.04 -8.00 -2.91
CA ILE A 50 -5.35 -7.44 -1.75
C ILE A 50 -5.52 -8.37 -0.56
N ALA A 51 -4.41 -8.72 0.09
CA ALA A 51 -4.41 -9.34 1.40
C ALA A 51 -3.68 -8.45 2.42
N GLY A 52 -3.72 -8.79 3.70
CA GLY A 52 -3.03 -8.00 4.72
C GLY A 52 -3.61 -8.16 6.11
N PHE A 53 -3.27 -7.22 6.98
CA PHE A 53 -3.76 -7.15 8.35
C PHE A 53 -3.69 -5.72 8.91
N PHE A 54 -4.38 -5.49 10.03
CA PHE A 54 -4.30 -4.23 10.76
C PHE A 54 -3.12 -4.23 11.73
N SER A 55 -2.41 -3.10 11.80
CA SER A 55 -1.23 -2.90 12.66
C SER A 55 -1.44 -1.75 13.66
N ASN A 56 -0.47 -1.49 14.55
CA ASN A 56 -0.51 -0.33 15.45
C ASN A 56 0.63 0.65 15.17
N GLY A 57 0.78 1.01 13.90
CA GLY A 57 1.83 1.90 13.41
C GLY A 57 2.94 1.15 12.67
N GLU A 58 3.89 1.92 12.14
CA GLU A 58 5.03 1.45 11.36
C GLU A 58 6.33 1.96 11.98
N ILE A 59 7.34 1.10 12.09
CA ILE A 59 8.68 1.52 12.52
C ILE A 59 9.49 1.87 11.27
N GLY A 60 9.97 3.10 11.17
CA GLY A 60 10.70 3.57 10.00
C GLY A 60 11.57 4.80 10.26
N PRO A 61 12.57 5.07 9.42
CA PRO A 61 13.51 6.15 9.64
C PRO A 61 12.93 7.53 9.29
N ILE A 62 13.36 8.56 10.01
CA ILE A 62 13.31 9.97 9.59
C ILE A 62 14.72 10.52 9.76
N GLY A 63 15.42 10.77 8.65
CA GLY A 63 16.85 11.12 8.69
C GLY A 63 17.69 9.97 9.22
N ASP A 64 18.47 10.24 10.27
CA ASP A 64 19.38 9.29 10.93
C ASP A 64 18.75 8.57 12.13
N GLN A 65 17.47 8.80 12.40
CA GLN A 65 16.77 8.29 13.59
C GLN A 65 15.58 7.42 13.21
N THR A 66 15.27 6.43 14.06
CA THR A 66 14.12 5.54 13.90
C THR A 66 12.93 6.08 14.68
N PHE A 67 11.75 6.09 14.06
CA PHE A 67 10.50 6.57 14.66
C PHE A 67 9.39 5.53 14.52
N LEU A 68 8.40 5.63 15.41
CA LEU A 68 7.11 4.97 15.26
C LEU A 68 6.14 5.93 14.57
N HIS A 69 5.74 5.59 13.35
CA HIS A 69 4.79 6.33 12.54
C HIS A 69 3.37 5.85 12.85
N GLY A 70 2.59 6.68 13.54
CA GLY A 70 1.16 6.46 13.75
C GLY A 70 0.36 6.81 12.49
N TYR A 71 -0.87 6.28 12.39
CA TYR A 71 -1.78 6.55 11.27
C TYR A 71 -1.20 6.23 9.88
N SER A 72 -0.22 5.33 9.81
CA SER A 72 0.41 4.90 8.56
C SER A 72 -0.39 3.78 7.88
N ALA A 73 -0.20 3.68 6.57
CA ALA A 73 -0.56 2.52 5.77
C ALA A 73 0.57 2.26 4.78
N SER A 74 0.94 0.99 4.61
CA SER A 74 2.06 0.58 3.77
C SER A 74 1.60 -0.53 2.83
N PHE A 75 2.10 -0.50 1.60
CA PHE A 75 1.76 -1.46 0.55
C PHE A 75 3.01 -2.22 0.10
N ALA A 76 2.85 -3.52 -0.18
CA ALA A 76 3.81 -4.28 -0.96
C ALA A 76 3.14 -4.75 -2.25
N LEU A 77 3.78 -4.50 -3.38
CA LEU A 77 3.25 -4.80 -4.71
C LEU A 77 3.99 -5.98 -5.33
N PHE A 78 3.25 -6.89 -5.94
CA PHE A 78 3.79 -8.10 -6.55
C PHE A 78 3.45 -8.10 -8.04
N LYS A 79 4.46 -8.21 -8.89
CA LYS A 79 4.27 -8.39 -10.32
C LYS A 79 4.08 -9.87 -10.67
N GLN A 80 3.46 -10.13 -11.81
CA GLN A 80 3.42 -11.48 -12.34
C GLN A 80 4.83 -11.89 -12.81
N ILE A 81 5.23 -13.13 -12.52
CA ILE A 81 6.45 -13.69 -13.09
C ILE A 81 6.16 -14.01 -14.55
N SER A 82 6.90 -13.39 -15.48
CA SER A 82 6.87 -13.74 -16.90
C SER A 82 7.24 -15.22 -17.02
N LYS A 83 6.45 -16.02 -17.76
CA LYS A 83 6.88 -17.38 -18.09
C LYS A 83 8.21 -17.26 -18.85
N VAL A 84 9.25 -17.93 -18.35
CA VAL A 84 10.44 -18.17 -19.16
C VAL A 84 10.00 -19.13 -20.26
N GLU A 85 9.97 -18.65 -21.51
CA GLU A 85 9.80 -19.54 -22.67
C GLU A 85 11.01 -20.48 -22.70
N THR A 86 10.77 -21.76 -22.40
CA THR A 86 11.69 -22.88 -22.66
C THR A 86 11.61 -23.34 -24.10
#